data_AF-A0A9D6KGW3-F1
#
_entry.id   AF-A0A9D6KGW3-F1
#
_cell.length_a   1.000
_cell.length_b   1.000
_cell.length_c   1.000
_cell.angle_alpha   90.00
_cell.angle_beta   90.00
_cell.angle_gamma   90.00
#
_symmetry.space_group_name_H-M   'P 1'
#
loop_
_entity.id
_entity.type
_entity.pdbx_description
1 polymer ?
#
loop_
_entity_poly.entity_id
_entity_poly.type
_entity_poly.pdbx_seq_one_letter_code
_entity_poly.pdbx_strand_id
1 'polypeptide(L)'
;MFVAYFDESGTHDAKSGVFTLACYVSSAARWEKFTADWNAALRAEGITEFHMADFENRVKQFAGWDDTKADRLIARLAQIINFRVALGISLSVFVEDYCNLMVPDDAPRNGTFGSPMFSVWRAVWNRFSSIATP
;
A
#
# COMPACT_ATOMS: atom_id res chain seq x y z
N MET A 1 -21.44 4.23 -2.58
CA MET A 1 -20.38 3.53 -3.35
C MET A 1 -19.08 3.58 -2.56
N PHE A 2 -18.45 2.41 -2.36
CA PHE A 2 -17.11 2.30 -1.78
C PHE A 2 -16.08 2.14 -2.90
N VAL A 3 -14.88 2.68 -2.67
CA VAL A 3 -13.73 2.59 -3.56
C VAL A 3 -12.54 2.13 -2.74
N ALA A 4 -11.75 1.23 -3.31
CA ALA A 4 -10.54 0.69 -2.70
C ALA A 4 -9.34 1.03 -3.58
N TYR A 5 -8.24 1.45 -2.94
CA TYR A 5 -6.94 1.63 -3.58
C TYR A 5 -5.97 0.61 -3.00
N PHE A 6 -5.20 -0.02 -3.87
CA PHE A 6 -4.26 -1.09 -3.54
C PHE A 6 -2.84 -0.65 -3.88
N ASP A 7 -1.89 -1.09 -3.07
CA ASP A 7 -0.46 -0.88 -3.26
C ASP A 7 0.29 -2.18 -2.95
N GLU A 8 1.33 -2.49 -3.73
CA GLU A 8 2.12 -3.71 -3.56
C GLU A 8 3.61 -3.42 -3.42
N SER A 9 4.31 -4.31 -2.71
CA SER A 9 5.76 -4.28 -2.54
C SER A 9 6.35 -5.68 -2.59
N GLY A 10 7.63 -5.76 -3.01
CA GLY A 10 8.38 -7.01 -3.05
C GLY A 10 8.20 -7.84 -4.33
N THR A 11 7.74 -7.25 -5.44
CA THR A 11 7.55 -7.93 -6.73
C THR A 11 8.70 -7.76 -7.71
N HIS A 12 9.59 -6.77 -7.50
CA HIS A 12 10.56 -6.34 -8.50
C HIS A 12 11.96 -6.98 -8.36
N ASP A 13 12.31 -7.51 -7.18
CA ASP A 13 13.58 -8.19 -6.97
C ASP A 13 13.33 -9.64 -6.52
N ALA A 14 13.91 -10.60 -7.23
CA ALA A 14 13.94 -12.01 -6.82
C ALA A 14 14.63 -12.24 -5.45
N LYS A 15 15.25 -11.19 -4.89
CA LYS A 15 15.86 -11.15 -3.56
C LYS A 15 14.93 -10.63 -2.46
N SER A 16 13.81 -9.99 -2.82
CA SER A 16 12.82 -9.55 -1.84
C SER A 16 12.11 -10.77 -1.27
N GLY A 17 12.56 -11.22 -0.10
CA GLY A 17 12.00 -12.41 0.56
C GLY A 17 10.55 -12.27 1.01
N VAL A 18 9.96 -11.07 0.97
CA VAL A 18 8.60 -10.78 1.41
C VAL A 18 7.82 -10.05 0.33
N PHE A 19 6.65 -10.58 -0.03
CA PHE A 19 5.63 -9.89 -0.82
C PHE A 19 4.60 -9.27 0.11
N THR A 20 4.20 -8.02 -0.13
CA THR A 20 3.15 -7.32 0.63
C THR A 20 2.13 -6.71 -0.30
N LEU A 21 0.84 -6.90 0.00
CA LEU A 21 -0.27 -6.15 -0.59
C LEU A 21 -0.98 -5.39 0.52
N ALA A 22 -1.14 -4.09 0.35
CA ALA A 22 -1.94 -3.25 1.22
C ALA A 22 -3.08 -2.61 0.44
N CYS A 23 -4.16 -2.29 1.15
CA CYS A 23 -5.24 -1.50 0.59
C CYS A 23 -5.92 -0.62 1.62
N TYR A 24 -6.45 0.49 1.13
CA TYR A 24 -7.35 1.34 1.88
C TYR A 24 -8.70 1.42 1.17
N VAL A 25 -9.77 1.35 1.96
CA VAL A 25 -11.15 1.44 1.49
C VAL A 25 -11.86 2.58 2.16
N SER A 26 -12.61 3.34 1.37
CA SER A 26 -13.47 4.41 1.86
C SER A 26 -14.59 4.69 0.87
N SER A 27 -15.55 5.53 1.25
CA SER A 27 -16.60 5.98 0.32
C SER A 27 -16.04 6.99 -0.67
N ALA A 28 -16.61 7.07 -1.87
CA ALA A 28 -16.18 8.05 -2.89
C ALA A 28 -16.12 9.50 -2.34
N ALA A 29 -17.15 9.91 -1.59
CA ALA A 29 -17.22 11.24 -0.96
C ALA A 29 -16.19 11.47 0.16
N ARG A 30 -15.63 10.41 0.77
CA ARG A 30 -14.52 10.50 1.72
C ARG A 30 -13.18 10.57 0.98
N TRP A 31 -13.05 9.87 -0.15
CA TRP A 31 -11.87 9.98 -1.02
C TRP A 31 -11.69 11.37 -1.61
N GLU A 32 -12.76 12.03 -2.05
CA GLU A 32 -12.69 13.43 -2.51
C GLU A 32 -12.10 14.35 -1.43
N LYS A 33 -12.53 14.18 -0.18
CA LYS A 33 -12.01 14.94 0.96
C LYS A 33 -10.57 14.55 1.31
N PHE A 34 -10.24 13.25 1.25
CA PHE A 34 -8.87 12.77 1.39
C PHE A 34 -7.94 13.45 0.39
N THR A 35 -8.30 13.45 -0.90
CA THR A 35 -7.49 14.08 -1.95
C THR A 35 -7.34 15.58 -1.72
N ALA A 36 -8.40 16.27 -1.31
CA ALA A 36 -8.33 17.69 -0.99
C ALA A 36 -7.36 17.98 0.18
N ASP A 37 -7.51 17.26 1.29
CA ASP A 37 -6.69 17.43 2.49
C ASP A 37 -5.22 17.04 2.26
N TRP A 38 -5.00 15.93 1.55
CA TRP A 38 -3.68 15.43 1.17
C TRP A 38 -2.95 16.46 0.32
N ASN A 39 -3.57 16.93 -0.76
CA ASN A 39 -2.98 17.93 -1.64
C ASN A 39 -2.74 19.27 -0.91
N ALA A 40 -3.59 19.63 0.05
CA ALA A 40 -3.36 20.81 0.89
C ALA A 40 -2.13 20.64 1.80
N ALA A 41 -1.93 19.46 2.37
CA ALA A 41 -0.74 19.15 3.17
C ALA A 41 0.55 19.18 2.33
N LEU A 42 0.53 18.62 1.12
CA LEU A 42 1.69 18.65 0.21
C LEU A 42 2.03 20.09 -0.23
N ARG A 43 1.03 20.87 -0.65
CA ARG A 43 1.22 22.27 -1.04
C ARG A 43 1.79 23.13 0.09
N ALA A 44 1.40 22.87 1.34
CA ALA A 44 1.92 23.61 2.49
C ALA A 44 3.44 23.42 2.68
N GLU A 45 3.98 22.29 2.25
CA GLU A 45 5.41 21.98 2.31
C GLU A 45 6.15 22.23 0.97
N GLY A 46 5.43 22.70 -0.06
CA GLY A 46 5.98 23.02 -1.38
C GLY A 46 6.31 21.81 -2.26
N ILE A 47 5.72 20.65 -1.98
CA ILE A 47 5.96 19.40 -2.74
C ILE A 47 4.73 19.02 -3.58
N THR A 48 4.95 18.27 -4.66
CA THR A 48 3.89 17.92 -5.62
C THR A 48 3.35 16.52 -5.42
N GLU A 49 4.18 15.62 -4.90
CA GLU A 49 3.83 14.23 -4.64
C GLU A 49 4.57 13.72 -3.40
N PHE A 50 4.05 12.66 -2.80
CA PHE A 50 4.69 11.99 -1.67
C PHE A 50 5.04 10.57 -2.07
N HIS A 51 6.32 10.32 -2.34
CA HIS A 51 6.85 9.01 -2.65
C HIS A 51 7.73 8.54 -1.49
N MET A 52 7.30 7.48 -0.78
CA MET A 52 7.90 7.07 0.50
C MET A 52 9.41 6.84 0.39
N ALA A 53 9.87 6.17 -0.67
CA ALA A 53 11.30 5.90 -0.85
C ALA A 53 12.13 7.19 -1.02
N ASP A 54 11.59 8.20 -1.73
CA ASP A 54 12.31 9.48 -1.89
C ASP A 54 12.31 10.28 -0.58
N PHE A 55 11.23 10.20 0.18
CA PHE A 55 11.08 10.84 1.48
C PHE A 55 12.07 10.28 2.51
N GLU A 56 12.13 8.95 2.68
CA GLU A 56 13.02 8.27 3.62
C GLU A 56 14.50 8.51 3.28
N ASN A 57 14.86 8.49 1.99
CA ASN A 57 16.23 8.75 1.56
C ASN A 57 16.59 10.24 1.52
N ARG A 58 15.66 11.16 1.84
CA ARG A 58 15.83 12.62 1.78
C ARG A 58 16.38 13.10 0.44
N VAL A 59 15.80 12.61 -0.66
CA VAL A 59 16.19 12.96 -2.03
C VAL A 59 15.10 13.75 -2.76
N LYS A 60 15.43 14.25 -3.96
CA LYS A 60 14.51 15.03 -4.81
C LYS A 60 13.92 16.23 -4.04
N GLN A 61 12.59 16.28 -3.93
CA GLN A 61 11.85 17.37 -3.28
C GLN A 61 12.06 17.42 -1.76
N PHE A 62 12.63 16.35 -1.18
CA PHE A 62 12.95 16.22 0.25
C PHE A 62 14.43 16.49 0.57
N ALA A 63 15.24 16.84 -0.43
CA ALA A 63 16.65 17.14 -0.21
C ALA A 63 16.84 18.30 0.77
N GLY A 64 17.70 18.10 1.77
CA GLY A 64 18.01 19.09 2.80
C GLY A 64 16.92 19.28 3.86
N TRP A 65 15.89 18.44 3.90
CA TRP A 65 14.93 18.45 5.00
C TRP A 65 15.56 17.90 6.28
N ASP A 66 15.31 18.57 7.40
CA ASP A 66 15.58 18.02 8.72
C ASP A 66 14.47 17.04 9.17
N ASP A 67 14.78 16.24 10.18
CA ASP A 67 13.85 15.22 10.69
C ASP A 67 12.59 15.84 11.31
N THR A 68 12.68 17.03 11.90
CA THR A 68 11.50 17.69 12.48
C THR A 68 10.47 18.06 11.41
N LYS A 69 10.94 18.58 10.28
CA LYS A 69 10.09 18.87 9.12
C LYS A 69 9.51 17.59 8.52
N ALA A 70 10.34 16.56 8.38
CA ALA A 70 9.91 15.27 7.85
C ALA A 70 8.83 14.62 8.74
N ASP A 71 9.08 14.53 10.04
CA ASP A 71 8.18 13.97 11.06
C ASP A 71 6.83 14.70 11.07
N ARG A 72 6.85 16.04 10.97
CA ARG A 72 5.62 16.83 10.89
C ARG A 72 4.78 16.45 9.68
N LEU A 73 5.40 16.31 8.51
CA LEU A 73 4.67 15.94 7.29
C LEU A 73 4.11 14.53 7.40
N ILE A 74 4.95 13.53 7.72
CA ILE A 74 4.48 12.13 7.76
C ILE A 74 3.38 11.94 8.81
N ALA A 75 3.49 12.59 9.98
CA ALA A 75 2.45 12.56 10.99
C ALA A 75 1.13 13.18 10.47
N ARG A 76 1.20 14.29 9.75
CA ARG A 76 0.02 14.93 9.14
C ARG A 76 -0.63 14.03 8.09
N LEU A 77 0.15 13.40 7.23
CA LEU A 77 -0.36 12.48 6.20
C LEU A 77 -1.01 11.24 6.84
N ALA A 78 -0.39 10.67 7.88
CA ALA A 78 -0.96 9.57 8.65
C ALA A 78 -2.30 9.95 9.32
N GLN A 79 -2.41 11.16 9.87
CA GLN A 79 -3.67 11.66 10.42
C GLN A 79 -4.78 11.75 9.37
N ILE A 80 -4.46 12.22 8.16
CA ILE A 80 -5.42 12.30 7.05
C ILE A 80 -5.92 10.89 6.68
N ILE A 81 -5.01 9.92 6.58
CA ILE A 81 -5.37 8.50 6.37
C ILE A 81 -6.34 8.04 7.47
N ASN A 82 -5.94 8.18 8.75
CA ASN A 82 -6.75 7.72 9.89
C ASN A 82 -8.14 8.37 9.94
N PHE A 83 -8.27 9.63 9.53
CA PHE A 83 -9.54 10.34 9.58
C PHE A 83 -10.46 10.05 8.39
N ARG A 84 -9.89 9.77 7.20
CA ARG A 84 -10.64 9.70 5.94
C ARG A 84 -10.80 8.28 5.39
N VAL A 85 -9.90 7.36 5.72
CA VAL A 85 -10.05 5.94 5.38
C VAL A 85 -11.09 5.30 6.30
N ALA A 86 -11.85 4.33 5.79
CA ALA A 86 -12.81 3.57 6.58
C ALA A 86 -12.23 2.23 7.05
N LEU A 87 -11.42 1.58 6.20
CA LEU A 87 -10.77 0.31 6.50
C LEU A 87 -9.38 0.26 5.84
N GLY A 88 -8.38 -0.17 6.59
CA GLY A 88 -7.05 -0.51 6.07
C GLY A 88 -6.74 -1.98 6.27
N ILE A 89 -6.17 -2.60 5.24
CA ILE A 89 -5.77 -4.00 5.25
C ILE A 89 -4.34 -4.06 4.70
N SER A 90 -3.51 -4.89 5.32
CA SER A 90 -2.22 -5.29 4.78
C SER A 90 -2.05 -6.79 4.98
N LEU A 91 -1.48 -7.45 3.98
CA LEU A 91 -1.10 -8.85 4.03
C LEU A 91 0.32 -9.00 3.47
N SER A 92 1.18 -9.65 4.24
CA SER A 92 2.55 -9.95 3.86
C SER A 92 2.81 -11.45 3.93
N VAL A 93 3.57 -11.98 2.98
CA VAL A 93 3.97 -13.39 2.92
C VAL A 93 5.45 -13.50 2.56
N PHE A 94 6.15 -14.45 3.17
CA PHE A 94 7.48 -14.83 2.70
C PHE A 94 7.34 -15.57 1.38
N VAL A 95 8.00 -15.07 0.33
CA VAL A 95 7.89 -15.61 -1.03
C VAL A 95 8.41 -17.04 -1.08
N GLU A 96 9.51 -17.32 -0.39
CA GLU A 96 10.12 -18.66 -0.33
C GLU A 96 9.18 -19.68 0.34
N ASP A 97 8.66 -19.37 1.53
CA ASP A 97 7.72 -20.23 2.25
C ASP A 97 6.45 -20.46 1.42
N TYR A 98 5.93 -19.41 0.80
CA TYR A 98 4.77 -19.53 -0.08
C TYR A 98 5.06 -20.47 -1.26
N CYS A 99 6.20 -20.31 -1.93
CA CYS A 99 6.59 -21.19 -3.04
C CYS A 99 6.75 -22.65 -2.58
N ASN A 100 7.39 -22.89 -1.44
CA ASN A 100 7.62 -24.24 -0.92
C ASN A 100 6.34 -24.96 -0.48
N LEU A 101 5.32 -24.22 -0.03
CA LEU A 101 4.08 -24.81 0.49
C LEU A 101 2.93 -24.85 -0.53
N MET A 102 2.89 -23.90 -1.45
CA MET A 102 1.70 -23.65 -2.30
C MET A 102 1.95 -23.88 -3.79
N VAL A 103 3.20 -23.99 -4.24
CA VAL A 103 3.53 -24.23 -5.66
C VAL A 103 3.97 -25.67 -5.81
N PRO A 104 3.19 -26.54 -6.51
CA PRO A 104 3.61 -27.89 -6.84
C PRO A 104 4.98 -27.91 -7.52
N ASP A 105 5.82 -28.90 -7.25
CA ASP A 105 7.20 -28.99 -7.77
C ASP A 105 7.28 -28.91 -9.31
N ASP A 106 6.21 -29.27 -10.01
CA ASP A 106 6.08 -29.28 -11.46
C ASP A 106 5.47 -27.99 -12.05
N ALA A 107 5.04 -27.03 -11.22
CA ALA A 107 4.42 -25.80 -11.68
C ALA A 107 5.46 -24.75 -12.13
N PRO A 108 5.22 -24.05 -13.26
CA PRO A 108 6.13 -23.02 -13.74
C PRO A 108 6.19 -21.84 -12.76
N ARG A 109 7.36 -21.63 -12.16
CA ARG A 109 7.63 -20.53 -11.20
C ARG A 109 7.47 -19.12 -11.78
N ASN A 110 7.25 -19.00 -13.09
CA ASN A 110 7.18 -17.74 -13.83
C ASN A 110 5.74 -17.38 -14.29
N GLY A 111 4.71 -18.04 -13.76
CA GLY A 111 3.31 -17.85 -14.18
C GLY A 111 2.42 -17.16 -13.15
N THR A 112 1.55 -16.26 -13.64
CA THR A 112 0.56 -15.46 -12.88
C THR A 112 -0.40 -16.29 -12.00
N PHE A 113 -0.54 -17.59 -12.28
CA PHE A 113 -1.41 -18.50 -11.55
C PHE A 113 -0.76 -19.13 -10.29
N GLY A 114 0.56 -19.00 -10.13
CA GLY A 114 1.32 -19.49 -8.97
C GLY A 114 2.01 -18.38 -8.18
N SER A 115 1.80 -17.11 -8.54
CA SER A 115 2.45 -16.00 -7.84
C SER A 115 1.80 -15.73 -6.48
N PRO A 116 2.58 -15.33 -5.45
CA PRO A 116 2.04 -14.88 -4.16
C PRO A 116 0.94 -13.83 -4.33
N MET A 117 1.10 -12.95 -5.33
CA MET A 117 0.13 -11.92 -5.70
C MET A 117 -1.29 -12.46 -5.88
N PHE A 118 -1.48 -13.57 -6.60
CA PHE A 118 -2.82 -14.11 -6.85
C PHE A 118 -3.49 -14.62 -5.58
N SER A 119 -2.75 -15.33 -4.73
CA SER A 119 -3.28 -15.88 -3.47
C SER A 119 -3.57 -14.79 -2.44
N VAL A 120 -2.72 -13.76 -2.37
CA VAL A 120 -2.97 -12.60 -1.53
C VAL A 120 -4.21 -11.84 -2.03
N TRP A 121 -4.34 -11.61 -3.34
CA TRP A 121 -5.55 -11.02 -3.92
C TRP A 121 -6.81 -11.82 -3.59
N ARG A 122 -6.75 -13.15 -3.70
CA ARG A 122 -7.86 -14.04 -3.36
C ARG A 122 -8.23 -13.98 -1.87
N ALA A 123 -7.25 -13.94 -0.98
CA ALA A 123 -7.47 -13.81 0.46
C ALA A 123 -8.14 -12.47 0.81
N VAL A 124 -7.66 -11.38 0.21
CA VAL A 124 -8.24 -10.04 0.38
C VAL A 124 -9.67 -10.00 -0.17
N TRP A 125 -9.90 -10.52 -1.38
CA TRP A 125 -11.23 -10.61 -1.99
C TRP A 125 -12.22 -11.40 -1.14
N ASN A 126 -11.83 -12.58 -0.64
CA ASN A 126 -12.69 -13.40 0.21
C ASN A 126 -13.10 -12.66 1.49
N ARG A 127 -12.14 -11.93 2.10
CA ARG A 127 -12.41 -11.14 3.31
C ARG A 127 -13.32 -9.94 3.04
N PHE A 128 -13.19 -9.28 1.90
CA PHE A 128 -14.14 -8.25 1.48
C PHE A 128 -15.52 -8.81 1.20
N SER A 129 -15.59 -9.95 0.50
CA SER A 129 -16.85 -10.60 0.13
C SER A 129 -17.66 -11.03 1.36
N SER A 130 -17.00 -11.54 2.40
CA SER A 130 -17.66 -11.93 3.66
C SER A 130 -18.22 -10.75 4.47
N ILE A 131 -17.75 -9.53 4.22
CA ILE A 131 -18.24 -8.31 4.89
C ILE A 131 -19.35 -7.64 4.05
N ALA A 132 -19.41 -7.93 2.75
CA ALA A 132 -20.33 -7.29 1.80
C ALA A 132 -21.65 -8.06 1.59
N THR A 133 -21.78 -9.28 2.09
CA THR A 133 -23.05 -10.02 2.13
C THR A 133 -23.77 -9.82 3.47
N PRO A 134 -25.05 -9.42 3.47
CA PRO A 134 -25.85 -9.29 4.69
C PRO A 134 -26.12 -10.63 5.38
#